data_AF-A0ABD0ZZG0-F1
#
_entry.id   AF-A0ABD0ZZG0-F1
#
_cell.length_a   1.000
_cell.length_b   1.000
_cell.length_c   1.000
_cell.angle_alpha   90.00
_cell.angle_beta   90.00
_cell.angle_gamma   90.00
#
_symmetry.space_group_name_H-M   'P 1'
#
loop_
_entity.id
_entity.type
_entity.pdbx_description
1 polymer ?
#
loop_
_entity_poly.entity_id
_entity_poly.type
_entity_poly.pdbx_seq_one_letter_code
_entity_poly.pdbx_strand_id
1 'polypeptide(L)'
;MDSSLKAQEPQIVETLAIASSPTAQEPDNDVPAPGKQFAEFAAGCFWGMELAFQRVLGVTETEVGYAQGMSHNPSYEDVCTNTTNHVEVVRVQHDPTTLNRQGELVGAQYR
;
A
#
# COMPACT_ATOMS: atom_id res chain seq x y z
N MET A 1 30.99 -21.45 57.30
CA MET A 1 31.78 -21.71 56.08
C MET A 1 30.83 -22.45 55.15
N ASP A 2 30.26 -21.89 54.10
CA ASP A 2 30.56 -20.74 53.25
C ASP A 2 29.24 -20.50 52.50
N SER A 3 28.53 -19.40 52.79
CA SER A 3 28.40 -18.19 51.97
C SER A 3 27.57 -18.31 50.69
N SER A 4 26.75 -17.26 50.52
CA SER A 4 26.32 -16.65 49.27
C SER A 4 25.19 -17.28 48.45
N LEU A 5 23.99 -16.76 48.76
CA LEU A 5 23.10 -16.05 47.82
C LEU A 5 23.54 -16.04 46.35
N LYS A 6 22.61 -16.44 45.48
CA LYS A 6 22.09 -15.57 44.41
C LYS A 6 20.68 -16.04 44.04
N ALA A 7 19.69 -15.25 44.47
CA ALA A 7 18.41 -15.19 43.80
C ALA A 7 18.68 -14.66 42.38
N GLN A 8 18.26 -15.40 41.36
CA GLN A 8 18.28 -14.92 39.99
C GLN A 8 16.83 -14.81 39.52
N GLU A 9 16.39 -13.56 39.40
CA GLU A 9 15.13 -13.09 38.83
C GLU A 9 14.81 -13.76 37.48
N PRO A 10 13.52 -14.07 37.19
CA PRO A 10 13.13 -14.52 35.87
C PRO A 10 13.23 -13.34 34.90
N GLN A 11 14.17 -13.41 33.96
CA GLN A 11 14.21 -12.49 32.83
C GLN A 11 13.01 -12.80 31.92
N ILE A 12 12.00 -11.94 31.99
CA ILE A 12 10.88 -11.88 31.04
C ILE A 12 11.49 -11.48 29.69
N VAL A 13 11.89 -12.48 28.91
CA VAL A 13 12.06 -12.29 27.47
C VAL A 13 10.70 -12.58 26.84
N GLU A 14 9.92 -11.51 26.65
CA GLU A 14 8.81 -11.47 25.71
C GLU A 14 9.33 -11.85 24.32
N THR A 15 9.44 -13.15 24.07
CA THR A 15 9.35 -13.68 22.72
C THR A 15 7.88 -13.64 22.37
N LEU A 16 7.39 -12.42 22.06
CA LEU A 16 6.26 -12.26 21.17
C LEU A 16 6.73 -12.85 19.84
N ALA A 17 6.39 -14.11 19.64
CA ALA A 17 6.41 -14.71 18.33
C ALA A 17 5.66 -13.77 17.38
N ILE A 18 6.41 -13.04 16.55
CA ILE A 18 5.86 -12.36 15.40
C ILE A 18 5.39 -13.50 14.51
N ALA A 19 4.13 -13.88 14.66
CA ALA A 19 3.45 -14.71 13.70
C ALA A 19 3.39 -13.88 12.43
N SER A 20 4.35 -14.09 11.52
CA SER A 20 4.24 -13.66 10.13
C SER A 20 2.95 -14.28 9.61
N SER A 21 1.87 -13.51 9.65
CA SER A 21 0.59 -13.96 9.14
C SER A 21 0.69 -13.96 7.61
N PRO A 22 0.10 -14.95 6.91
CA PRO A 22 0.13 -15.08 5.45
C PRO A 22 -0.79 -14.04 4.77
N THR A 23 -0.78 -12.82 5.26
CA THR A 23 -1.73 -11.77 4.94
C THR A 23 -1.11 -10.82 3.92
N ALA A 24 -1.81 -10.51 2.84
CA ALA A 24 -1.36 -9.62 1.77
C ALA A 24 -1.36 -8.12 2.13
N GLN A 25 -0.98 -7.77 3.36
CA GLN A 25 -0.95 -6.40 3.90
C GLN A 25 0.46 -5.82 3.97
N GLU A 26 1.38 -6.34 3.16
CA GLU A 26 2.72 -5.81 3.05
C GLU A 26 2.73 -4.42 2.39
N PRO A 27 3.67 -3.53 2.75
CA PRO A 27 3.79 -2.25 2.07
C PRO A 27 4.16 -2.44 0.59
N ASP A 28 3.68 -1.54 -0.26
CA ASP A 28 4.15 -1.48 -1.65
C ASP A 28 5.64 -1.12 -1.67
N ASN A 29 6.45 -2.05 -2.17
CA ASN A 29 7.90 -1.91 -2.30
C ASN A 29 8.34 -1.61 -3.73
N ASP A 30 7.39 -1.45 -4.66
CA ASP A 30 7.70 -1.09 -6.03
C ASP A 30 8.28 0.33 -6.10
N VAL A 31 9.21 0.53 -7.03
CA VAL A 31 9.90 1.81 -7.21
C VAL A 31 9.37 2.48 -8.47
N PRO A 32 8.81 3.71 -8.38
CA PRO A 32 8.35 4.42 -9.56
C PRO A 32 9.53 4.86 -10.43
N ALA A 33 9.25 5.19 -11.69
CA ALA A 33 10.22 5.76 -12.61
C ALA A 33 10.89 7.02 -12.01
N PRO A 34 12.14 7.34 -12.38
CA PRO A 34 12.88 8.47 -11.81
C PRO A 34 12.11 9.79 -11.88
N GLY A 35 11.97 10.47 -10.74
CA GLY A 35 11.24 11.73 -10.63
C GLY A 35 9.71 11.61 -10.67
N LYS A 36 9.17 10.39 -10.59
CA LYS A 36 7.73 10.12 -10.48
C LYS A 36 7.37 9.61 -9.08
N GLN A 37 6.08 9.63 -8.77
CA GLN A 37 5.50 9.14 -7.53
C GLN A 37 4.31 8.23 -7.83
N PHE A 38 4.10 7.23 -6.97
CA PHE A 38 2.89 6.42 -6.98
C PHE A 38 1.79 7.05 -6.15
N ALA A 39 0.55 6.86 -6.62
CA ALA A 39 -0.67 7.13 -5.89
C ALA A 39 -1.67 6.01 -6.17
N GLU A 40 -2.38 5.55 -5.15
CA GLU A 40 -3.38 4.49 -5.26
C GLU A 40 -4.76 5.03 -4.93
N PHE A 41 -5.76 4.63 -5.73
CA PHE A 41 -7.13 5.08 -5.56
C PHE A 41 -8.10 3.91 -5.64
N ALA A 42 -8.98 3.81 -4.64
CA ALA A 42 -10.13 2.91 -4.62
C ALA A 42 -11.42 3.73 -4.73
N ALA A 43 -12.14 3.61 -5.84
CA ALA A 43 -13.34 4.43 -6.10
C ALA A 43 -14.40 3.68 -6.93
N GLY A 44 -14.58 2.39 -6.66
CA GLY A 44 -15.50 1.52 -7.40
C GLY A 44 -14.80 0.81 -8.56
N CYS A 45 -15.52 0.60 -9.67
CA CYS A 45 -15.02 -0.18 -10.80
C CYS A 45 -13.74 0.44 -11.40
N PHE A 46 -12.64 -0.30 -11.38
CA PHE A 46 -11.34 0.18 -11.84
C PHE A 46 -11.29 0.60 -13.31
N TRP A 47 -12.20 0.13 -14.18
CA TRP A 47 -12.19 0.42 -15.62
C TRP A 47 -12.55 1.88 -15.90
N GLY A 48 -13.57 2.39 -15.21
CA GLY A 48 -13.97 3.79 -15.33
C GLY A 48 -12.92 4.72 -14.72
N MET A 49 -12.33 4.30 -13.60
CA MET A 49 -11.32 5.07 -12.88
C MET A 49 -10.00 5.15 -13.64
N GLU A 50 -9.51 4.03 -14.17
CA GLU A 50 -8.30 3.98 -14.99
C GLU A 50 -8.44 4.90 -16.21
N LEU A 51 -9.56 4.80 -16.93
CA LEU A 51 -9.84 5.66 -18.08
C LEU A 51 -9.87 7.16 -17.71
N ALA A 52 -10.34 7.49 -16.50
CA ALA A 52 -10.31 8.87 -16.00
C ALA A 52 -8.87 9.34 -15.76
N PHE A 53 -8.04 8.54 -15.09
CA PHE A 53 -6.64 8.89 -14.80
C PHE A 53 -5.75 8.93 -16.04
N GLN A 54 -5.99 8.08 -17.04
CA GLN A 54 -5.28 8.11 -18.32
C GLN A 54 -5.39 9.46 -19.05
N ARG A 55 -6.42 10.26 -18.73
CA ARG A 55 -6.66 11.58 -19.34
C ARG A 55 -6.12 12.74 -18.50
N VAL A 56 -5.60 12.48 -17.30
CA VAL A 56 -5.07 13.50 -16.40
C VAL A 56 -3.66 13.90 -16.86
N LEU A 57 -3.47 15.20 -17.12
CA LEU A 57 -2.17 15.73 -17.53
C LEU A 57 -1.13 15.57 -16.42
N GLY A 58 -0.01 14.91 -16.70
CA GLY A 58 1.03 14.64 -15.70
C GLY A 58 0.98 13.22 -15.14
N VAL A 59 -0.09 12.46 -15.41
CA VAL A 59 -0.07 11.01 -15.28
C VAL A 59 0.79 10.43 -16.40
N THR A 60 1.70 9.53 -16.04
CA THR A 60 2.61 8.87 -16.97
C THR A 60 2.27 7.41 -17.20
N GLU A 61 1.64 6.76 -16.21
CA GLU A 61 1.25 5.36 -16.26
C GLU A 61 0.07 5.12 -15.32
N THR A 62 -0.79 4.19 -15.71
CA THR A 62 -1.91 3.70 -14.91
C THR A 62 -1.94 2.20 -14.97
N GLU A 63 -2.23 1.56 -13.86
CA GLU A 63 -2.44 0.12 -13.78
C GLU A 63 -3.58 -0.19 -12.81
N VAL A 64 -4.26 -1.30 -13.06
CA VAL A 64 -5.37 -1.77 -12.23
C VAL A 64 -4.94 -2.98 -11.43
N GLY A 65 -5.46 -3.11 -10.22
CA GLY A 65 -5.10 -4.21 -9.35
C GLY A 65 -6.03 -4.36 -8.16
N TYR A 66 -5.57 -5.18 -7.21
CA TYR A 66 -6.27 -5.52 -5.98
C TYR A 66 -5.34 -5.26 -4.81
N ALA A 67 -5.81 -4.49 -3.83
CA ALA A 67 -5.00 -4.14 -2.66
C ALA A 67 -5.80 -4.19 -1.36
N GLN A 68 -5.06 -4.12 -0.25
CA GLN A 68 -5.56 -4.07 1.13
C GLN A 68 -6.37 -5.30 1.58
N GLY A 69 -6.34 -6.40 0.81
CA GLY A 69 -6.96 -7.66 1.17
C GLY A 69 -6.05 -8.60 1.98
N MET A 70 -6.57 -9.80 2.23
CA MET A 70 -5.91 -10.81 3.06
C MET A 70 -5.19 -11.88 2.23
N SER A 71 -5.66 -12.17 1.02
CA SER A 71 -5.13 -13.26 0.18
C SER A 71 -3.92 -12.81 -0.64
N HIS A 72 -2.81 -13.54 -0.62
CA HIS A 72 -1.65 -13.23 -1.46
C HIS A 72 -1.89 -13.64 -2.92
N ASN A 73 -1.50 -12.81 -3.89
CA ASN A 73 -1.67 -13.03 -5.33
C ASN A 73 -3.09 -13.49 -5.73
N PRO A 74 -4.15 -12.71 -5.43
CA PRO A 74 -5.51 -13.08 -5.80
C PRO A 74 -5.69 -13.06 -7.32
N SER A 75 -6.46 -14.01 -7.86
CA SER A 75 -7.02 -13.92 -9.21
C SER A 75 -8.28 -13.04 -9.22
N TYR A 76 -8.73 -12.62 -10.41
CA TYR A 76 -10.00 -11.90 -10.55
C TYR A 76 -11.17 -12.73 -10.01
N GLU A 77 -11.17 -14.04 -10.30
CA GLU A 77 -12.17 -14.98 -9.82
C GLU A 77 -12.20 -15.06 -8.29
N ASP A 78 -11.02 -15.06 -7.65
CA ASP A 78 -10.93 -15.06 -6.19
C ASP A 78 -11.54 -13.78 -5.59
N VAL A 79 -11.27 -12.62 -6.19
CA VAL A 79 -11.84 -11.34 -5.75
C VAL A 79 -13.35 -11.31 -5.93
N CYS A 80 -13.87 -11.86 -7.04
CA CYS A 80 -15.31 -11.95 -7.30
C CYS A 80 -16.07 -12.78 -6.25
N THR A 81 -15.39 -13.68 -5.53
CA THR A 81 -16.02 -14.44 -4.43
C THR A 81 -16.29 -13.57 -3.20
N ASN A 82 -15.74 -12.36 -3.12
CA ASN A 82 -15.79 -11.45 -1.96
C ASN A 82 -15.19 -12.05 -0.67
N THR A 83 -14.36 -13.09 -0.76
CA THR A 83 -13.75 -13.73 0.43
C THR A 83 -12.34 -13.24 0.71
N THR A 84 -11.69 -12.61 -0.27
CA THR A 84 -10.29 -12.17 -0.16
C THR A 84 -10.12 -10.83 0.56
N ASN A 85 -11.22 -10.08 0.74
CA ASN A 85 -11.26 -8.70 1.26
C ASN A 85 -10.38 -7.70 0.48
N HIS A 86 -10.00 -8.04 -0.76
CA HIS A 86 -9.33 -7.09 -1.63
C HIS A 86 -10.28 -6.03 -2.15
N VAL A 87 -9.75 -4.85 -2.41
CA VAL A 87 -10.47 -3.75 -3.03
C VAL A 87 -9.87 -3.51 -4.42
N GLU A 88 -10.74 -3.25 -5.41
CA GLU A 88 -10.31 -2.77 -6.72
C GLU A 88 -9.62 -1.41 -6.58
N VAL A 89 -8.37 -1.34 -7.05
CA VAL A 89 -7.56 -0.14 -7.01
C VAL A 89 -7.01 0.20 -8.38
N VAL A 90 -6.79 1.49 -8.60
CA VAL A 90 -5.96 2.00 -9.70
C VAL A 90 -4.71 2.58 -9.10
N ARG A 91 -3.54 2.07 -9.48
CA ARG A 91 -2.24 2.65 -9.16
C ARG A 91 -1.81 3.56 -10.30
N VAL A 92 -1.37 4.75 -9.95
CA VAL A 92 -1.05 5.83 -10.89
C VAL A 92 0.36 6.28 -10.64
N GLN A 93 1.18 6.29 -11.69
CA GLN A 93 2.48 6.92 -11.66
C GLN A 93 2.37 8.31 -12.28
N HIS A 94 2.70 9.35 -11.52
CA HIS A 94 2.56 10.73 -11.98
C HIS A 94 3.81 11.57 -11.70
N ASP A 95 3.91 12.69 -12.42
CA ASP A 95 4.87 13.74 -12.16
C ASP A 95 4.33 14.74 -11.13
N PRO A 96 4.88 14.80 -9.90
CA PRO A 96 4.38 15.69 -8.86
C PRO A 96 4.51 17.18 -9.24
N THR A 97 5.43 17.55 -10.14
CA THR A 97 5.64 18.95 -10.54
C THR A 97 4.63 19.44 -11.58
N THR A 98 3.96 18.51 -12.25
CA THR A 98 3.02 18.81 -13.34
C THR A 98 1.60 18.94 -12.81
N LEU A 99 1.22 18.09 -11.85
CA LEU A 99 -0.10 18.14 -11.20
C LEU A 99 -0.32 19.41 -10.38
N ASN A 100 0.74 19.97 -9.78
CA ASN A 100 0.69 21.23 -9.04
C ASN A 100 0.34 22.47 -9.89
N ARG A 101 0.15 22.31 -11.21
CA ARG A 101 -0.14 23.41 -12.15
C ARG A 101 -1.56 23.40 -12.70
N GLN A 102 -2.42 22.46 -12.30
CA GLN A 102 -3.80 22.38 -12.77
C GLN A 102 -4.76 22.97 -11.75
N GLY A 103 -5.02 24.28 -11.87
CA GLY A 103 -5.99 25.02 -11.05
C GLY A 103 -5.53 26.43 -10.72
N GLU A 104 -6.41 27.22 -10.10
CA GLU A 104 -6.06 28.54 -9.56
C GLU A 104 -5.23 28.45 -8.27
N LEU A 105 -5.07 27.24 -7.74
CA LEU A 105 -4.31 26.98 -6.51
C LEU A 105 -2.88 26.57 -6.84
N VAL A 106 -2.02 27.57 -6.96
CA VAL A 106 -0.57 27.40 -7.09
C VAL A 106 0.03 27.45 -5.68
N GLY A 107 0.48 26.31 -5.12
CA GLY A 107 1.12 26.28 -3.80
C GLY A 107 1.26 24.89 -3.18
N ALA A 108 1.96 24.80 -2.04
CA ALA A 108 2.30 23.57 -1.31
C ALA A 108 1.10 22.82 -0.68
N GLN A 109 -0.13 23.13 -1.09
CA GLN A 109 -1.36 22.53 -0.57
C GLN A 109 -1.84 21.43 -1.51
N TYR A 110 -1.04 20.37 -1.58
CA TYR A 110 -1.41 19.05 -2.09
C TYR A 110 -0.68 18.00 -1.21
N ARG A 111 -0.83 18.13 0.11
CA ARG A 111 -0.51 17.10 1.09
C ARG A 111 -1.79 16.70 1.80
#